data_AF-A0A3N0GMR9-F1
#
_entry.id   AF-A0A3N0GMR9-F1
#
_cell.length_a   1.000
_cell.length_b   1.000
_cell.length_c   1.000
_cell.angle_alpha   90.00
_cell.angle_beta   90.00
_cell.angle_gamma   90.00
#
_symmetry.space_group_name_H-M   'P 1'
#
loop_
_entity.id
_entity.type
_entity.pdbx_description
1 polymer ?
#
loop_
_entity_poly.entity_id
_entity_poly.type
_entity_poly.pdbx_seq_one_letter_code
_entity_poly.pdbx_strand_id
1 'polypeptide(L)'
;MAILGWTVLLLVFLDELLAIAAAAVWGAHVANVWLAIAAGLLTVVVWFLFASPKARFGGPVVRPVTKVLVFTLTSAGLWASGHHALAIAFFVFSVVINALAQLPSVRVLIQD
;
A
#
# COMPACT_ATOMS: atom_id res chain seq x y z
N MET A 1 -21.36 13.58 -0.86
CA MET A 1 -20.78 12.28 -1.24
C MET A 1 -19.43 12.40 -1.95
N ALA A 2 -19.25 13.32 -2.89
CA ALA A 2 -17.96 13.50 -3.58
C ALA A 2 -16.78 13.77 -2.64
N ILE A 3 -16.92 14.68 -1.66
CA ILE A 3 -15.85 15.00 -0.68
C ILE A 3 -15.37 13.74 0.05
N LEU A 4 -16.30 12.90 0.53
CA LEU A 4 -15.95 11.65 1.21
C LEU A 4 -15.16 10.70 0.29
N GLY A 5 -15.58 10.56 -0.97
CA GLY A 5 -14.88 9.72 -1.94
C GLY A 5 -13.48 10.22 -2.25
N TRP A 6 -13.30 11.52 -2.46
CA TRP A 6 -11.98 12.13 -2.63
C TRP A 6 -11.09 11.95 -1.39
N THR A 7 -11.65 12.09 -0.19
CA THR A 7 -10.93 11.82 1.05
C THR A 7 -10.47 10.36 1.11
N VAL A 8 -11.33 9.40 0.76
CA VAL A 8 -10.95 7.98 0.72
C VAL A 8 -9.84 7.74 -0.29
N LEU A 9 -9.91 8.32 -1.49
CA LEU A 9 -8.86 8.20 -2.50
C LEU A 9 -7.53 8.80 -2.04
N LEU A 10 -7.56 9.95 -1.37
CA LEU A 10 -6.38 10.53 -0.75
C LEU A 10 -5.79 9.59 0.32
N LEU A 11 -6.63 8.99 1.15
CA LEU A 11 -6.20 8.04 2.17
C LEU A 11 -5.62 6.76 1.55
N VAL A 12 -6.18 6.26 0.44
CA VAL A 12 -5.61 5.16 -0.33
C VAL A 12 -4.22 5.55 -0.84
N PHE A 13 -4.06 6.75 -1.39
CA PHE A 13 -2.74 7.21 -1.84
C PHE A 13 -1.74 7.32 -0.68
N LEU A 14 -2.15 7.85 0.47
CA LEU A 14 -1.31 7.88 1.67
C LEU A 14 -0.92 6.47 2.12
N ASP A 15 -1.83 5.51 2.01
CA ASP A 15 -1.56 4.09 2.30
C ASP A 15 -0.43 3.54 1.41
N GLU A 16 -0.42 3.89 0.12
CA GLU A 16 0.66 3.51 -0.82
C GLU A 16 2.01 4.10 -0.38
N LEU A 17 2.04 5.37 0.04
CA LEU A 17 3.26 6.02 0.54
C LEU A 17 3.76 5.37 1.84
N LEU A 18 2.84 5.01 2.74
CA LEU A 18 3.16 4.31 3.99
C LEU A 18 3.75 2.92 3.73
N ALA A 19 3.26 2.19 2.72
CA ALA A 19 3.84 0.90 2.33
C ALA A 19 5.31 1.06 1.88
N ILE A 20 5.61 2.08 1.09
CA ILE A 20 6.99 2.38 0.64
C ILE A 20 7.87 2.73 1.84
N ALA A 21 7.38 3.57 2.76
CA ALA A 21 8.11 3.94 3.97
C ALA A 21 8.36 2.72 4.88
N ALA A 22 7.35 1.88 5.08
CA ALA A 22 7.45 0.65 5.86
C ALA A 22 8.49 -0.33 5.27
N ALA A 23 8.51 -0.49 3.94
CA ALA A 23 9.53 -1.28 3.26
C ALA A 23 10.94 -0.71 3.47
N ALA A 24 11.10 0.62 3.40
CA ALA A 24 12.38 1.28 3.61
C ALA A 24 12.86 1.16 5.07
N VAL A 25 11.97 1.31 6.05
CA VAL A 25 12.27 1.09 7.48
C VAL A 25 12.79 -0.33 7.71
N TRP A 26 12.11 -1.33 7.13
CA TRP A 26 12.56 -2.71 7.22
C TRP A 26 13.93 -2.93 6.56
N GLY A 27 14.16 -2.37 5.35
CA GLY A 27 15.45 -2.48 4.67
C GLY A 27 16.60 -1.85 5.46
N ALA A 28 16.36 -0.70 6.09
CA ALA A 28 17.33 -0.06 6.97
C ALA A 28 17.63 -0.90 8.22
N HIS A 29 16.61 -1.51 8.81
CA HIS A 29 16.75 -2.38 9.98
C HIS A 29 17.56 -3.65 9.68
N VAL A 30 17.34 -4.27 8.52
CA VAL A 30 18.03 -5.52 8.14
C VAL A 30 19.49 -5.29 7.77
N ALA A 31 19.83 -4.18 7.11
CA ALA A 31 21.20 -3.94 6.65
C ALA A 31 21.64 -2.48 6.75
N ASN A 32 21.17 -1.62 5.85
CA ASN A 32 21.64 -0.24 5.72
C ASN A 32 20.74 0.58 4.77
N VAL A 33 21.11 1.84 4.56
CA VAL A 33 20.38 2.80 3.70
C VAL A 33 20.21 2.32 2.25
N TRP A 34 21.15 1.55 1.69
CA TRP A 34 21.03 1.04 0.32
C TRP A 34 19.93 -0.01 0.21
N LEU A 35 19.80 -0.89 1.19
CA LEU A 35 18.70 -1.85 1.24
C LEU A 35 17.35 -1.14 1.49
N ALA A 36 17.33 -0.08 2.31
CA ALA A 36 16.15 0.75 2.51
C ALA A 36 15.65 1.36 1.19
N ILE A 37 16.55 1.96 0.42
CA ILE A 37 16.26 2.53 -0.90
C ILE A 37 15.79 1.43 -1.85
N ALA A 38 16.51 0.31 -1.91
CA ALA A 38 16.15 -0.81 -2.78
C ALA A 38 14.77 -1.40 -2.46
N ALA A 39 14.43 -1.57 -1.18
CA ALA A 39 13.14 -2.08 -0.73
C ALA A 39 11.98 -1.11 -1.06
N GLY A 40 12.21 0.20 -0.85
CA GLY A 40 11.25 1.23 -1.25
C GLY A 40 11.02 1.26 -2.76
N LEU A 41 12.10 1.27 -3.55
CA LEU A 41 12.03 1.25 -5.03
C LEU A 41 11.37 -0.04 -5.55
N LEU A 42 11.69 -1.19 -4.96
CA LEU A 42 11.05 -2.46 -5.32
C LEU A 42 9.55 -2.40 -5.07
N THR A 43 9.11 -1.84 -3.94
CA THR A 43 7.69 -1.62 -3.63
C THR A 43 7.02 -0.78 -4.72
N VAL A 44 7.65 0.33 -5.13
CA VAL A 44 7.15 1.20 -6.21
C VAL A 44 7.05 0.45 -7.54
N VAL A 45 8.09 -0.30 -7.92
CA VAL A 45 8.13 -1.03 -9.18
C VAL A 45 7.07 -2.13 -9.21
N VAL A 46 6.93 -2.91 -8.13
CA VAL A 46 5.89 -3.92 -7.99
C VAL A 46 4.50 -3.28 -8.08
N TRP A 47 4.31 -2.15 -7.40
CA TRP A 47 3.05 -1.43 -7.46
C TRP A 47 2.71 -0.94 -8.87
N PHE A 48 3.66 -0.30 -9.54
CA PHE A 48 3.52 0.18 -10.90
C PHE A 48 3.17 -0.95 -11.88
N LEU A 49 3.84 -2.10 -11.77
CA LEU A 49 3.69 -3.21 -12.70
C LEU A 49 2.41 -4.02 -12.51
N PHE A 50 1.91 -4.16 -11.28
CA PHE A 50 0.83 -5.09 -10.94
C PHE A 50 -0.37 -4.47 -10.21
N ALA A 51 -0.17 -3.44 -9.38
CA ALA A 51 -1.20 -2.92 -8.48
C ALA A 51 -1.88 -1.62 -8.98
N SER A 52 -1.17 -0.77 -9.71
CA SER A 52 -1.66 0.51 -10.25
C SER A 52 -2.86 0.35 -11.18
N PRO A 53 -3.82 1.30 -11.25
CA PRO A 53 -4.92 1.36 -12.22
C PRO A 53 -4.53 1.06 -13.68
N LYS A 54 -3.33 1.50 -14.08
CA LYS A 54 -2.78 1.33 -15.43
C LYS A 54 -1.66 0.30 -15.50
N ALA A 55 -1.55 -0.56 -14.49
CA ALA A 55 -0.54 -1.60 -14.40
C ALA A 55 -0.58 -2.53 -15.62
N ARG A 56 0.57 -2.71 -16.28
CA ARG A 56 0.73 -3.56 -17.47
C ARG A 56 0.33 -5.01 -17.19
N PHE A 57 0.67 -5.52 -16.02
CA PHE A 57 0.39 -6.89 -15.59
C PHE A 57 -0.71 -6.93 -14.53
N GLY A 58 -1.51 -5.86 -14.43
CA GLY A 58 -2.70 -5.83 -13.60
C GLY A 58 -3.81 -6.73 -14.15
N GLY A 59 -4.81 -7.01 -13.31
CA GLY A 59 -5.98 -7.80 -13.69
C GLY A 59 -6.95 -7.94 -12.52
N PRO A 60 -8.13 -8.56 -12.72
CA PRO A 60 -9.15 -8.70 -11.68
C PRO A 60 -8.68 -9.51 -10.47
N VAL A 61 -7.68 -10.37 -10.63
CA VAL A 61 -7.10 -11.20 -9.56
C VAL A 61 -5.70 -10.71 -9.17
N VAL A 62 -4.82 -10.46 -10.14
CA VAL A 62 -3.42 -10.11 -9.88
C VAL A 62 -3.29 -8.80 -9.09
N ARG A 63 -4.10 -7.78 -9.42
CA ARG A 63 -4.08 -6.50 -8.71
C ARG A 63 -4.43 -6.64 -7.23
N PRO A 64 -5.60 -7.20 -6.84
CA PRO A 64 -5.93 -7.30 -5.43
C PRO A 64 -4.97 -8.21 -4.65
N VAL A 65 -4.51 -9.32 -5.26
CA VAL A 65 -3.51 -10.19 -4.63
C VAL A 65 -2.20 -9.44 -4.37
N THR A 66 -1.70 -8.67 -5.35
CA THR A 66 -0.49 -7.86 -5.18
C THR A 66 -0.66 -6.86 -4.04
N LYS A 67 -1.80 -6.17 -3.97
CA LYS A 67 -2.07 -5.21 -2.88
C LYS A 67 -2.01 -5.87 -1.52
N VAL A 68 -2.69 -7.01 -1.36
CA VAL A 68 -2.67 -7.78 -0.10
C VAL A 68 -1.24 -8.17 0.25
N LEU A 69 -0.48 -8.73 -0.69
CA LEU A 69 0.91 -9.11 -0.46
C LEU A 69 1.78 -7.92 -0.04
N VAL A 70 1.70 -6.79 -0.75
CA VAL A 70 2.50 -5.60 -0.43
C VAL A 70 2.17 -5.09 0.97
N PHE A 71 0.90 -4.90 1.32
CA PHE A 71 0.51 -4.37 2.63
C PHE A 71 0.84 -5.34 3.76
N THR A 72 0.60 -6.64 3.57
CA THR A 72 0.94 -7.65 4.58
C THR A 72 2.45 -7.75 4.79
N LEU A 73 3.25 -7.79 3.71
CA LEU A 73 4.71 -7.90 3.82
C LEU A 73 5.35 -6.64 4.43
N THR A 74 4.87 -5.46 4.06
CA THR A 74 5.42 -4.21 4.60
C THR A 74 5.00 -3.99 6.07
N SER A 75 3.78 -4.39 6.46
CA SER A 75 3.38 -4.47 7.87
C SER A 75 4.22 -5.50 8.65
N ALA A 76 4.44 -6.69 8.10
CA ALA A 76 5.31 -7.69 8.71
C ALA A 76 6.76 -7.19 8.83
N GLY A 77 7.24 -6.40 7.87
CA GLY A 77 8.53 -5.73 7.92
C GLY A 77 8.64 -4.74 9.09
N LEU A 78 7.61 -3.91 9.31
CA LEU A 78 7.54 -3.02 10.48
C LEU A 78 7.55 -3.81 11.79
N TRP A 79 6.79 -4.91 11.85
CA TRP A 79 6.74 -5.78 13.01
C TRP A 79 8.12 -6.38 13.31
N ALA A 80 8.78 -6.94 12.30
CA ALA A 80 10.12 -7.52 12.43
C ALA A 80 11.16 -6.46 12.84
N SER A 81 10.93 -5.20 12.46
CA SER A 81 11.79 -4.06 12.83
C SER A 81 11.50 -3.50 14.23
N GLY A 82 10.67 -4.17 15.04
CA GLY A 82 10.31 -3.76 16.40
C GLY A 82 9.21 -2.69 16.51
N HIS A 83 8.63 -2.24 15.39
CA HIS A 83 7.61 -1.19 15.36
C HIS A 83 6.19 -1.77 15.42
N HIS A 84 5.90 -2.62 16.41
CA HIS A 84 4.67 -3.42 16.50
C HIS A 84 3.37 -2.58 16.45
N ALA A 85 3.33 -1.47 17.19
CA ALA A 85 2.16 -0.59 17.20
C ALA A 85 1.90 0.03 15.82
N LEU A 86 2.95 0.48 15.12
CA LEU A 86 2.84 1.02 13.77
C LEU A 86 2.48 -0.07 12.76
N ALA A 87 2.99 -1.29 12.91
CA ALA A 87 2.65 -2.42 12.05
C ALA A 87 1.15 -2.75 12.11
N ILE A 88 0.58 -2.82 13.31
CA ILE A 88 -0.85 -3.06 13.52
C ILE A 88 -1.66 -1.87 12.99
N ALA A 89 -1.30 -0.64 13.35
CA ALA A 89 -2.02 0.56 12.93
C ALA A 89 -2.05 0.68 11.40
N PHE A 90 -0.91 0.47 10.74
CA PHE A 90 -0.79 0.46 9.29
C PHE A 90 -1.64 -0.64 8.67
N PHE A 91 -1.55 -1.89 9.14
CA PHE A 91 -2.34 -2.99 8.58
C PHE A 91 -3.85 -2.75 8.70
N VAL A 92 -4.31 -2.33 9.88
CA VAL A 92 -5.73 -2.02 10.11
C VAL A 92 -6.16 -0.84 9.23
N PHE A 93 -5.35 0.22 9.16
CA PHE A 93 -5.60 1.35 8.28
C PHE A 93 -5.73 0.91 6.82
N SER A 94 -4.79 0.12 6.30
CA SER A 94 -4.82 -0.37 4.91
C SER A 94 -6.07 -1.18 4.63
N VAL A 95 -6.44 -2.11 5.52
CA VAL A 95 -7.65 -2.94 5.37
C VAL A 95 -8.91 -2.06 5.32
N VAL A 96 -9.07 -1.15 6.29
CA VAL A 96 -10.26 -0.29 6.40
C VAL A 96 -10.38 0.64 5.19
N ILE A 97 -9.31 1.34 4.82
CA ILE A 97 -9.34 2.31 3.74
C ILE A 97 -9.54 1.63 2.38
N ASN A 98 -8.87 0.50 2.12
CA ASN A 98 -9.08 -0.23 0.86
C ASN A 98 -10.48 -0.86 0.78
N ALA A 99 -11.08 -1.23 1.92
CA ALA A 99 -12.48 -1.67 1.97
C ALA A 99 -13.45 -0.51 1.67
N LEU A 100 -13.24 0.67 2.27
CA LEU A 100 -14.02 1.88 1.97
C LEU A 100 -13.91 2.27 0.49
N ALA A 101 -12.75 2.08 -0.13
CA ALA A 101 -12.55 2.33 -1.56
C ALA A 101 -13.38 1.40 -2.47
N GLN A 102 -13.94 0.30 -1.95
CA GLN A 102 -14.84 -0.58 -2.71
C GLN A 102 -16.28 -0.08 -2.76
N LEU A 103 -16.65 0.91 -1.94
CA LEU A 103 -18.01 1.43 -1.91
C LEU A 103 -18.39 2.02 -3.28
N PRO A 104 -19.63 1.80 -3.77
CA PRO A 104 -20.06 2.30 -5.08
C PRO A 104 -19.86 3.81 -5.24
N SER A 105 -20.10 4.58 -4.17
CA SER A 105 -19.93 6.04 -4.15
C SER A 105 -18.49 6.51 -4.37
N VAL A 106 -17.49 5.67 -4.10
CA VAL A 106 -16.07 5.95 -4.33
C VAL A 106 -15.63 5.41 -5.68
N ARG A 107 -16.07 4.20 -6.05
CA ARG A 107 -15.72 3.57 -7.33
C ARG A 107 -16.14 4.40 -8.55
N VAL A 108 -17.28 5.09 -8.49
CA VAL A 108 -17.73 5.97 -9.57
C VAL A 108 -16.68 7.06 -9.88
N LEU A 109 -16.01 7.61 -8.87
CA LEU A 109 -14.99 8.65 -9.03
C LEU A 109 -13.70 8.16 -9.70
N ILE A 110 -13.50 6.85 -9.85
CA ILE A 110 -12.33 6.25 -10.49
C ILE A 110 -12.62 5.96 -11.98
N GLN A 111 -13.90 5.87 -12.36
CA GLN A 111 -14.34 5.50 -13.70
C GLN A 111 -14.61 6.70 -14.62
N ASP A 112 -14.67 7.91 -14.07
CA ASP A 112 -14.78 9.19 -14.77
C ASP A 112 -13.40 9.72 -15.19
#